data_AF-A0A5P8NDU9-F1
#
_entry.id   AF-A0A5P8NDU9-F1
#
_cell.length_a   1.000
_cell.length_b   1.000
_cell.length_c   1.000
_cell.angle_alpha   90.00
_cell.angle_beta   90.00
_cell.angle_gamma   90.00
#
_symmetry.space_group_name_H-M   'P 1'
#
loop_
_entity.id
_entity.type
_entity.pdbx_description
1 polymer ?
#
loop_
_entity_poly.entity_id
_entity_poly.type
_entity_poly.pdbx_seq_one_letter_code
_entity_poly.pdbx_strand_id
1 'polypeptide(L)' 'MIIVEILYGIFLIFLGSGILKYRKIIKSWTGNFYWAEKYIGSGGTYLVIILIGMLLIFFGVTYPFGGKELFISN' A
#
# COMPACT_ATOMS: atom_id res chain seq x y z
N MET A 1 12.06 19.31 -6.06
CA MET A 1 13.22 18.74 -6.79
C MET A 1 12.86 17.34 -7.24
N ILE A 2 12.83 17.09 -8.54
CA ILE A 2 12.36 15.82 -9.12
C ILE A 2 13.05 14.57 -8.55
N ILE A 3 14.33 14.68 -8.20
CA ILE A 3 15.13 13.62 -7.59
C ILE A 3 14.53 13.17 -6.25
N VAL A 4 14.08 14.10 -5.42
CA VAL A 4 13.47 13.79 -4.12
C VAL A 4 12.18 13.00 -4.30
N GLU A 5 11.40 13.33 -5.32
CA GLU A 5 10.11 12.68 -5.61
C GLU A 5 10.30 11.26 -6.13
N ILE A 6 11.33 11.05 -6.95
CA ILE A 6 11.76 9.72 -7.40
C ILE A 6 12.21 8.87 -6.22
N LEU A 7 12.99 9.42 -5.27
CA LEU A 7 13.42 8.70 -4.08
C LEU A 7 12.23 8.28 -3.20
N TYR A 8 11.26 9.17 -2.98
CA TYR A 8 10.02 8.83 -2.28
C TYR A 8 9.21 7.76 -3.02
N GLY A 9 9.12 7.86 -4.35
CA GLY A 9 8.43 6.86 -5.18
C GLY A 9 9.05 5.47 -5.05
N ILE A 10 10.37 5.38 -5.18
CA ILE A 10 11.14 4.15 -5.00
C ILE A 10 10.92 3.58 -3.59
N PHE A 11 11.00 4.42 -2.55
CA PHE A 11 10.77 3.99 -1.17
C PHE A 11 9.36 3.41 -0.95
N LEU A 12 8.33 4.06 -1.49
CA LEU A 12 6.94 3.58 -1.43
C LEU A 12 6.76 2.24 -2.15
N ILE A 13 7.39 2.05 -3.31
CA ILE A 13 7.37 0.78 -4.04
C ILE A 13 8.03 -0.32 -3.22
N PHE A 14 9.19 -0.05 -2.59
CA PHE A 14 9.85 -1.02 -1.73
C PHE A 14 9.01 -1.37 -0.50
N LEU A 15 8.40 -0.38 0.15
CA LEU A 15 7.49 -0.60 1.28
C LEU A 15 6.28 -1.44 0.89
N GLY A 16 5.59 -1.07 -0.20
CA GLY A 16 4.42 -1.82 -0.68
C GLY A 16 4.79 -3.25 -1.08
N SER A 17 5.92 -3.43 -1.77
CA SER A 17 6.45 -4.76 -2.12
C SER A 17 6.81 -5.58 -0.87
N GLY A 18 7.39 -4.94 0.15
CA GLY A 18 7.65 -5.55 1.45
C GLY A 18 6.37 -6.03 2.13
N ILE A 19 5.32 -5.22 2.11
CA ILE A 19 4.02 -5.58 2.67
C ILE A 19 3.44 -6.81 1.94
N LEU A 20 3.49 -6.84 0.61
CA LEU A 20 3.01 -7.98 -0.18
C LEU A 20 3.81 -9.26 0.09
N LYS A 21 5.13 -9.14 0.19
CA LYS A 21 6.05 -10.26 0.45
C LYS A 21 5.85 -10.84 1.86
N TYR A 22 5.74 -9.98 2.87
CA TYR A 22 5.65 -10.37 4.27
C TYR A 22 4.22 -10.34 4.84
N ARG A 23 3.19 -10.32 3.98
CA ARG A 23 1.76 -10.22 4.34
C ARG A 23 1.30 -11.18 5.44
N LYS A 24 1.87 -12.39 5.50
CA LYS A 24 1.55 -13.39 6.55
C LYS A 24 2.06 -12.96 7.93
N ILE A 25 3.29 -12.47 7.99
CA ILE A 25 3.91 -11.97 9.22
C ILE A 25 3.17 -10.71 9.69
N ILE A 26 2.86 -9.80 8.76
CA ILE A 26 2.09 -8.60 9.05
C ILE A 26 0.74 -8.97 9.65
N LYS A 27 -0.01 -9.89 9.02
CA LYS A 27 -1.27 -10.38 9.57
C LYS A 27 -1.12 -11.00 10.95
N SER A 28 -0.06 -11.78 11.20
CA SER A 28 0.15 -12.37 12.53
C SER A 28 0.42 -11.34 13.62
N TRP A 29 1.02 -10.20 13.25
CA TRP A 29 1.26 -9.08 14.16
C TRP A 29 0.02 -8.21 14.37
N THR A 30 -0.69 -7.86 13.29
CA THR A 30 -1.87 -6.99 13.35
C THR A 30 -3.13 -7.72 13.82
N GLY A 31 -3.13 -9.06 13.80
CA GLY A 31 -4.32 -9.87 14.04
C GLY A 31 -5.32 -9.81 12.88
N ASN A 32 -6.51 -10.38 13.12
CA ASN A 32 -7.62 -10.33 12.18
C ASN A 32 -8.38 -9.03 12.34
N PHE A 33 -8.62 -8.32 11.24
CA PHE A 33 -9.49 -7.16 11.25
C PHE A 33 -10.94 -7.64 11.28
N TYR A 34 -11.62 -7.45 12.42
CA TYR A 34 -12.97 -7.96 12.64
C TYR A 34 -13.96 -7.53 11.55
N TRP A 35 -13.92 -6.25 11.15
CA TRP A 35 -14.76 -5.73 10.08
C TRP A 35 -14.43 -6.37 8.73
N ALA A 36 -13.14 -6.58 8.42
CA ALA A 36 -12.74 -7.16 7.14
C ALA A 36 -13.20 -8.61 7.04
N GLU A 37 -13.01 -9.41 8.09
CA GLU A 37 -13.52 -10.79 8.11
C GLU A 37 -15.06 -10.84 8.10
N LYS A 38 -15.74 -9.87 8.74
CA LYS A 38 -17.21 -9.81 8.80
C LYS A 38 -17.86 -9.41 7.46
N TYR A 39 -17.30 -8.44 6.75
CA TYR A 39 -17.90 -7.89 5.52
C TYR A 39 -17.34 -8.47 4.23
N ILE A 40 -16.04 -8.84 4.20
CA ILE A 40 -15.37 -9.39 3.00
C ILE A 40 -15.38 -10.93 3.04
N GLY A 41 -15.50 -11.52 4.24
CA GLY A 41 -15.50 -12.96 4.44
C GLY A 41 -14.14 -13.49 4.90
N SER A 42 -14.03 -14.83 4.96
CA SER A 42 -12.84 -15.53 5.46
C SER A 42 -11.61 -15.14 4.64
N GLY A 43 -10.61 -14.56 5.30
CA GLY A 43 -9.39 -14.06 4.67
C GLY A 43 -9.48 -12.60 4.24
N GLY A 44 -10.55 -11.88 4.57
CA GLY A 44 -10.71 -10.46 4.28
C GLY A 44 -9.54 -9.60 4.78
N THR A 45 -8.94 -9.94 5.93
CA THR A 45 -7.75 -9.26 6.44
C THR A 45 -6.56 -9.39 5.49
N TYR A 46 -6.36 -10.57 4.88
CA TYR A 46 -5.28 -10.74 3.89
C TYR A 46 -5.52 -9.89 2.66
N LEU A 47 -6.77 -9.81 2.20
CA LEU A 47 -7.16 -9.01 1.05
C LEU A 47 -6.87 -7.53 1.33
N VAL A 48 -7.27 -7.01 2.50
CA VAL A 48 -6.99 -5.62 2.91
C VAL A 48 -5.48 -5.34 2.94
N ILE A 49 -4.66 -6.23 3.52
CA ILE A 49 -3.20 -6.07 3.55
C ILE A 49 -2.62 -6.03 2.13
N ILE A 50 -3.13 -6.88 1.22
CA ILE A 50 -2.71 -6.89 -0.18
C ILE A 50 -3.08 -5.57 -0.87
N LEU A 51 -4.30 -5.07 -0.67
CA LEU A 51 -4.74 -3.79 -1.25
C LEU A 51 -3.91 -2.63 -0.75
N ILE A 52 -3.56 -2.59 0.53
CA ILE A 52 -2.67 -1.57 1.10
C ILE A 52 -1.29 -1.63 0.42
N GLY A 53 -0.71 -2.82 0.27
CA GLY A 53 0.56 -3.00 -0.42
C GLY A 53 0.51 -2.55 -1.88
N MET A 54 -0.56 -2.88 -2.59
CA MET A 54 -0.78 -2.46 -3.99
C MET A 54 -0.98 -0.94 -4.11
N LEU A 55 -1.75 -0.34 -3.21
CA LEU A 55 -1.95 1.11 -3.17
C LEU A 55 -0.63 1.85 -2.95
N LEU A 56 0.23 1.37 -2.05
CA LEU A 56 1.54 1.97 -1.82
C LEU A 56 2.44 1.91 -3.05
N ILE A 57 2.43 0.79 -3.77
CA ILE A 57 3.16 0.67 -5.04
C ILE A 57 2.57 1.65 -6.08
N PHE A 58 1.24 1.71 -6.20
CA PHE A 58 0.57 2.62 -7.12
C PHE A 58 0.90 4.09 -6.83
N PHE A 59 0.86 4.50 -5.56
CA PHE A 59 1.29 5.83 -5.16
C PHE A 59 2.77 6.06 -5.42
N GLY A 60 3.62 5.08 -5.13
CA GLY A 60 5.06 5.18 -5.41
C GLY A 60 5.38 5.38 -6.88
N VAL A 61 4.63 4.74 -7.78
CA VAL A 61 4.77 4.94 -9.23
C VAL A 61 4.19 6.29 -9.65
N THR A 62 3.02 6.69 -9.16
CA THR A 62 2.36 7.94 -9.61
C THR A 62 3.01 9.21 -9.06
N TYR A 63 3.68 9.16 -7.91
CA TYR A 63 4.32 10.31 -7.25
C TYR A 63 5.34 11.08 -8.12
N PRO A 64 6.29 10.42 -8.82
CA PRO A 64 7.24 11.11 -9.72
C PRO A 64 6.65 11.56 -11.07
N PHE A 65 5.49 11.05 -11.50
CA PHE A 65 4.88 11.38 -12.80
C PHE A 65 3.77 12.45 -12.70
N GLY A 66 3.82 13.31 -11.67
CA GLY A 66 2.81 14.37 -11.49
C GLY A 66 1.53 13.93 -10.77
N GLY A 67 1.49 12.72 -10.19
CA GLY A 67 0.35 12.25 -9.41
C GLY A 67 -0.01 13.17 -8.23
N LYS A 68 0.97 13.88 -7.65
CA LYS A 68 0.70 14.84 -6.57
C LYS A 68 -0.28 15.93 -6.98
N GLU A 69 -0.11 16.48 -8.18
CA GLU A 69 -0.99 17.53 -8.69
C GLU A 69 -2.39 16.98 -8.92
N LEU A 70 -2.48 15.75 -9.44
CA LEU A 70 -3.73 15.01 -9.64
C LEU A 70 -4.51 14.70 -8.34
N PHE A 71 -3.82 14.46 -7.21
CA PHE A 71 -4.46 14.15 -5.93
C PHE A 71 -4.69 15.36 -5.02
N ILE A 72 -3.91 16.44 -5.18
CA ILE A 72 -3.98 17.65 -4.34
C ILE A 72 -4.84 18.76 -4.99
N SER A 73 -5.06 18.74 -6.31
CA SER A 73 -5.87 19.77 -6.99
C SER A 73 -7.39 19.56 -6.93
N ASN A 74 -7.89 18.70 -6.05
CA ASN A 74 -9.32 18.54 -5.73
C ASN A 74 -9.59 19.04 -4.31
#